data_AF-A0A955TTP5-F1
#
_entry.id   AF-A0A955TTP5-F1
#
_cell.length_a   1.000
_cell.length_b   1.000
_cell.length_c   1.000
_cell.angle_alpha   90.00
_cell.angle_beta   90.00
_cell.angle_gamma   90.00
#
_symmetry.space_group_name_H-M   'P 1'
#
loop_
_entity.id
_entity.type
_entity.pdbx_description
1 polymer ?
#
loop_
_entity_poly.entity_id
_entity_poly.type
_entity_poly.pdbx_seq_one_letter_code
_entity_poly.pdbx_strand_id
1 'polypeptide(L)'
;DPRVCELLTRGGPLTGSSATRTGQRPAQSATDVQDQLGPDIDLILDGGSTPGGQPSTVLQVEPEVRILREGAISPRKLQEFLASEGNHFF
;
A
#
# COMPACT_ATOMS: atom_id res chain seq x y z
N ASP A 1 -0.23 4.16 10.09
CA ASP A 1 -0.26 5.40 10.89
C ASP A 1 -1.63 5.50 11.55
N PRO A 2 -1.72 5.62 12.89
CA PRO A 2 -3.00 5.69 13.60
C PRO A 2 -3.89 6.86 13.15
N ARG A 3 -3.31 7.96 12.69
CA ARG A 3 -4.05 9.14 12.20
C ARG A 3 -4.85 8.82 10.93
N VAL A 4 -4.25 8.04 10.03
CA VAL A 4 -4.93 7.57 8.81
C VAL A 4 -6.08 6.63 9.16
N CYS A 5 -5.88 5.72 10.13
CA CYS A 5 -6.96 4.84 10.60
C CYS A 5 -8.13 5.62 11.21
N GLU A 6 -7.86 6.66 12.01
CA GLU A 6 -8.91 7.52 12.55
C GLU A 6 -9.68 8.25 11.44
N LEU A 7 -8.97 8.80 10.45
CA LEU A 7 -9.59 9.44 9.29
C LEU A 7 -10.53 8.48 8.55
N LEU A 8 -10.08 7.26 8.27
CA LEU A 8 -10.88 6.23 7.58
C LEU A 8 -12.07 5.75 8.43
N THR A 9 -11.95 5.76 9.76
CA THR A 9 -13.07 5.41 10.65
C THR A 9 -14.22 6.41 10.53
N ARG A 10 -13.90 7.70 10.31
CA ARG A 10 -14.88 8.77 10.16
C ARG A 10 -15.37 8.94 8.72
N GLY A 11 -14.48 8.72 7.74
CA GLY A 11 -14.73 8.98 6.32
C GLY A 11 -15.14 7.75 5.48
N GLY A 12 -14.96 6.54 6.02
CA GLY A 12 -15.21 5.29 5.30
C GLY A 12 -14.02 4.82 4.45
N PRO A 13 -14.23 3.78 3.62
CA PRO A 13 -13.18 3.22 2.75
C PRO A 13 -12.64 4.26 1.77
N LEU A 14 -11.32 4.30 1.61
CA LEU A 14 -10.62 5.16 0.65
C LEU A 14 -9.95 4.32 -0.41
N THR A 15 -10.21 4.64 -1.68
CA THR A 15 -9.48 4.05 -2.81
C THR A 15 -8.34 4.97 -3.20
N GLY A 16 -7.13 4.43 -3.40
CA GLY A 16 -6.01 5.20 -3.91
C GLY A 16 -4.84 4.32 -4.30
N SER A 17 -4.09 4.75 -5.31
CA SER A 17 -2.75 4.24 -5.59
C SER A 17 -1.72 5.01 -4.75
N SER A 18 -0.44 4.64 -4.86
CA SER A 18 0.64 5.54 -4.47
C SER A 18 0.43 6.91 -5.11
N ALA A 19 0.60 7.99 -4.34
CA ALA A 19 0.46 9.37 -4.81
C ALA A 19 1.63 9.71 -5.74
N THR A 20 1.52 9.30 -6.99
CA THR A 20 2.62 9.36 -7.95
C THR A 20 2.10 9.69 -9.32
N ARG A 21 2.79 10.57 -10.06
CA ARG A 21 2.52 10.72 -11.50
C ARG A 21 3.16 9.56 -12.27
N THR A 22 2.47 9.03 -13.28
CA THR A 22 2.98 7.92 -14.10
C THR A 22 4.42 8.18 -14.59
N GLY A 23 5.32 7.22 -14.35
CA GLY A 23 6.74 7.31 -14.71
C GLY A 23 7.63 8.01 -13.68
N GLN A 24 7.06 8.61 -12.62
CA GLN A 24 7.81 9.20 -11.52
C GLN A 24 8.05 8.22 -10.38
N ARG A 25 8.99 8.56 -9.50
CA ARG A 25 9.18 7.83 -8.25
C ARG A 25 8.02 8.14 -7.28
N PRO A 26 7.58 7.16 -6.47
CA PRO A 26 6.55 7.42 -5.47
C PRO A 26 6.88 8.58 -4.56
N ALA A 27 5.91 9.50 -4.38
CA ALA A 27 6.04 10.59 -3.43
C ALA A 27 6.16 10.04 -2.00
N GLN A 28 7.08 10.60 -1.22
CA GLN A 28 7.32 10.18 0.17
C GLN A 28 7.03 11.29 1.18
N SER A 29 6.88 12.53 0.72
CA SER A 29 6.56 13.72 1.51
C SER A 29 5.42 14.53 0.88
N ALA A 30 4.81 15.43 1.66
CA ALA A 30 3.82 16.37 1.13
C ALA A 30 4.39 17.28 0.04
N THR A 31 5.67 17.65 0.14
CA THR A 31 6.40 18.41 -0.89
C THR A 31 6.46 17.64 -2.21
N ASP A 32 6.82 16.34 -2.18
CA ASP A 32 6.84 15.51 -3.39
C ASP A 32 5.45 15.43 -4.04
N VAL A 33 4.39 15.34 -3.23
CA VAL A 33 3.00 15.33 -3.73
C VAL A 33 2.64 16.67 -4.36
N GLN A 34 2.99 17.79 -3.71
CA GLN A 34 2.77 19.14 -4.24
C GLN A 34 3.47 19.33 -5.58
N ASP A 35 4.71 18.85 -5.70
CA ASP A 35 5.51 18.99 -6.93
C ASP A 35 4.97 18.11 -8.07
N GLN A 36 4.47 16.90 -7.77
CA GLN A 36 4.01 15.97 -8.80
C GLN A 36 2.53 16.15 -9.20
N LEU A 37 1.68 16.48 -8.24
CA LEU A 37 0.22 16.39 -8.34
C LEU A 37 -0.51 17.65 -7.87
N GLY A 38 0.18 18.60 -7.22
CA GLY A 38 -0.45 19.76 -6.56
C GLY A 38 -1.48 20.54 -7.40
N PRO A 39 -1.23 20.81 -8.69
CA PRO A 39 -2.21 21.50 -9.55
C PRO A 39 -3.48 20.70 -9.86
N ASP A 40 -3.46 19.37 -9.67
CA ASP A 40 -4.51 18.44 -10.09
C ASP A 40 -5.33 17.90 -8.90
N ILE A 41 -5.07 18.35 -7.67
CA ILE A 41 -5.71 17.83 -6.45
C ILE A 41 -6.22 18.95 -5.53
N ASP A 42 -7.35 18.70 -4.87
CA ASP A 42 -8.02 19.70 -4.02
C ASP A 42 -7.36 19.88 -2.64
N LEU A 43 -6.66 18.86 -2.15
CA LEU A 43 -6.14 18.83 -0.78
C LEU A 43 -4.89 17.95 -0.66
N ILE A 44 -3.91 18.43 0.12
CA ILE A 44 -2.76 17.64 0.59
C ILE A 44 -2.80 17.59 2.12
N LEU A 45 -2.78 16.39 2.69
CA LEU A 45 -2.64 16.18 4.13
C LEU A 45 -1.18 15.86 4.46
N ASP A 46 -0.50 16.79 5.12
CA ASP A 46 0.90 16.60 5.52
C ASP A 46 1.01 15.77 6.81
N GLY A 47 1.37 14.50 6.65
CA GLY A 47 1.66 13.56 7.74
C GLY A 47 3.14 13.46 8.11
N GLY A 48 4.02 14.23 7.45
CA GLY A 48 5.47 14.06 7.46
C GLY A 48 5.95 13.00 6.45
N SER A 49 7.27 12.76 6.41
CA SER A 49 7.86 11.79 5.51
C SER A 49 7.46 10.37 5.86
N THR A 50 7.01 9.62 4.86
CA THR A 50 6.80 8.18 4.97
C THR A 50 8.15 7.46 4.97
N PRO A 51 8.29 6.35 5.72
CA PRO A 51 9.52 5.55 5.69
C PRO A 51 9.79 4.90 4.31
N GLY A 52 8.82 4.94 3.39
CA GLY A 52 8.89 4.28 2.11
C GLY A 52 9.00 2.76 2.23
N GLY A 53 9.65 2.14 1.26
CA GLY A 53 9.90 0.70 1.22
C GLY A 53 9.14 -0.02 0.11
N GLN A 54 9.18 -1.35 0.18
CA GLN A 54 8.46 -2.18 -0.79
C GLN A 54 6.94 -1.98 -0.63
N PRO A 55 6.18 -1.96 -1.73
CA PRO A 55 4.73 -1.88 -1.68
C PRO A 55 4.14 -3.13 -0.99
N SER A 56 2.85 -3.10 -0.63
CA SER A 56 2.18 -4.25 0.00
C SER A 56 2.26 -5.50 -0.87
N THR A 57 2.40 -6.70 -0.29
CA THR A 57 2.22 -7.96 -1.04
C THR A 57 0.73 -8.17 -1.32
N VAL A 58 0.38 -8.62 -2.52
CA VAL A 58 -1.02 -8.85 -2.95
C VAL A 58 -1.22 -10.32 -3.29
N LEU A 59 -2.21 -10.94 -2.65
CA LEU A 59 -2.59 -12.33 -2.87
C LEU A 59 -3.99 -12.40 -3.49
N GLN A 60 -4.16 -13.30 -4.44
CA GLN A 60 -5.46 -13.91 -4.71
C GLN A 60 -5.63 -15.04 -3.70
N VAL A 61 -6.81 -15.15 -3.09
CA VAL A 61 -7.11 -16.19 -2.09
C VAL A 61 -8.08 -17.23 -2.65
N GLU A 62 -9.00 -16.81 -3.51
CA GLU A 62 -9.97 -17.68 -4.19
C GLU A 62 -9.80 -17.62 -5.71
N PRO A 63 -10.02 -18.74 -6.43
CA PRO A 63 -10.32 -20.08 -5.90
C PRO A 63 -9.10 -20.76 -5.24
N GLU A 64 -7.92 -20.18 -5.36
CA GLU A 64 -6.65 -20.71 -4.88
C GLU A 64 -5.70 -19.58 -4.47
N VAL A 65 -4.81 -19.87 -3.52
CA VAL A 65 -3.87 -18.87 -3.00
C VAL A 65 -2.71 -18.68 -3.97
N ARG A 66 -2.60 -17.48 -4.55
CA ARG A 66 -1.54 -17.10 -5.50
C ARG A 66 -1.00 -15.71 -5.20
N ILE A 67 0.30 -15.53 -5.37
CA ILE A 67 0.95 -14.22 -5.27
C ILE A 67 0.73 -13.45 -6.58
N LEU A 68 -0.05 -12.37 -6.52
CA LEU A 68 -0.26 -11.47 -7.66
C LEU A 68 0.83 -10.41 -7.74
N ARG A 69 1.35 -9.99 -6.58
CA ARG A 69 2.45 -9.03 -6.49
C ARG A 69 3.26 -9.28 -5.24
N GLU A 70 4.55 -9.55 -5.40
CA GLU A 70 5.50 -9.57 -4.28
C GLU A 70 5.73 -8.14 -3.75
N GLY A 71 5.93 -8.03 -2.43
CA GLY A 71 6.02 -6.76 -1.74
C GLY A 71 6.71 -6.89 -0.39
N ALA A 72 6.30 -6.08 0.58
CA ALA A 72 6.90 -6.04 1.92
C ALA A 72 6.87 -7.37 2.70
N ILE A 73 5.97 -8.30 2.35
CA ILE A 73 5.92 -9.64 2.92
C ILE A 73 6.44 -10.64 1.88
N SER A 74 7.54 -11.34 2.22
CA SER A 74 8.18 -12.27 1.30
C SER A 74 7.37 -13.55 1.09
N PRO A 75 7.51 -14.21 -0.08
CA PRO A 75 6.87 -15.51 -0.36
C PRO A 75 7.19 -16.56 0.71
N ARG A 76 8.44 -16.58 1.19
CA ARG A 76 8.87 -17.51 2.25
C ARG A 76 8.07 -17.31 3.54
N LYS A 77 7.94 -16.07 4.02
CA LYS A 77 7.18 -15.77 5.24
C LYS A 77 5.71 -16.16 5.10
N LEU A 78 5.13 -15.90 3.93
CA LEU A 78 3.76 -16.30 3.64
C LEU A 78 3.61 -17.83 3.57
N GLN A 79 4.57 -18.53 2.98
CA GLN A 79 4.54 -19.99 2.91
C GLN A 79 4.64 -20.63 4.29
N GLU A 80 5.53 -20.11 5.15
CA GLU A 80 5.65 -20.53 6.56
C GLU A 80 4.34 -20.33 7.33
N PHE A 81 3.69 -19.17 7.16
CA PHE A 81 2.39 -18.87 7.79
C PHE A 81 1.24 -19.74 7.25
N LEU A 82 1.12 -19.89 5.93
CA LEU A 82 0.06 -20.70 5.33
C LEU A 82 0.22 -22.16 5.77
N ALA A 83 1.44 -22.69 5.80
CA ALA A 83 1.70 -24.06 6.25
C ALA A 83 1.30 -24.28 7.72
N SER A 84 1.51 -23.29 8.62
CA SER A 84 1.05 -23.41 10.02
C SER A 84 -0.47 -23.43 10.15
N GLU A 85 -1.20 -22.88 9.17
CA GLU A 85 -2.67 -22.88 9.09
C GLU A 85 -3.21 -24.07 8.25
N GLY A 86 -2.35 -25.00 7.80
CA GLY A 86 -2.75 -26.15 6.97
C GLY A 86 -3.04 -25.80 5.50
N ASN A 87 -2.58 -24.64 5.03
CA ASN A 87 -2.76 -24.12 3.67
C ASN A 87 -1.42 -24.07 2.91
N HIS A 88 -1.47 -24.05 1.58
CA HIS A 88 -0.30 -23.88 0.73
C HIS A 88 -0.60 -22.96 -0.46
N PHE A 89 0.46 -22.39 -1.04
CA PHE A 89 0.38 -21.86 -2.39
C PHE A 89 0.11 -22.98 -3.39
N PHE A 90 -0.62 -22.65 -4.44
CA PHE A 90 -0.72 -23.48 -5.65
C PHE A 90 0.35 -23.08 -6.66
#